data_AF-A0AAD5HEH2-F1
#
_entry.id   AF-A0AAD5HEH2-F1
#
_cell.length_a   1.000
_cell.length_b   1.000
_cell.length_c   1.000
_cell.angle_alpha   90.00
_cell.angle_beta   90.00
_cell.angle_gamma   90.00
#
_symmetry.space_group_name_H-M   'P 1'
#
loop_
_entity.id
_entity.type
_entity.pdbx_description
1 polymer ?
#
loop_
_entity_poly.entity_id
_entity_poly.type
_entity_poly.pdbx_seq_one_letter_code
_entity_poly.pdbx_strand_id
1 'polypeptide(L)'
;MQTERASTIAHLQQENSQHEEALSRKSSLNARLVDIRGRAVGDSVLVALLDRSRDMEDLVSRNTDFFEVIEHHIRESQGKEAWDEFKHIMFSPRETVPDGPWLDSLVAKLDSNPTFIAKFYEIVGYDVYDSDSEPEDEAENRGGNLHLNRQEVDSEADDDLIDLRQLRNYPDLQQQLPDAFPAFFRNVKHCLSQGCSSDAISIPSRRNSVYADSLADDVDVDVAEVRHQNINVDAEGDYETFISVLKTSRREQPNDDKWQEEIFDSLEGWPNLLEELKEIVTGVYNAREIQ
;
A
#
# COMPACT_ATOMS: atom_id res chain seq x y z
N MET A 1 13.14 67.92 28.96
CA MET A 1 12.36 67.41 27.80
C MET A 1 13.21 67.05 26.58
N GLN A 2 14.35 67.69 26.29
CA GLN A 2 15.22 67.24 25.18
C GLN A 2 16.07 66.00 25.50
N THR A 3 16.42 65.78 26.77
CA THR A 3 17.24 64.64 27.21
C THR A 3 16.51 63.30 27.22
N GLU A 4 15.20 63.26 27.43
CA GLU A 4 14.43 62.01 27.41
C GLU A 4 14.27 61.43 25.99
N ARG A 5 14.18 62.29 24.96
CA ARG A 5 14.08 61.83 23.56
C ARG A 5 15.36 61.17 23.04
N ALA A 6 16.52 61.61 23.51
CA ALA A 6 17.81 61.01 23.11
C ALA A 6 17.98 59.60 23.69
N SER A 7 17.46 59.36 24.91
CA SER A 7 17.57 58.05 25.56
C SER A 7 16.69 56.99 24.89
N THR A 8 15.51 57.36 24.39
CA THR A 8 14.60 56.42 23.70
C THR A 8 15.13 55.98 22.34
N ILE A 9 15.80 56.89 21.60
CA ILE A 9 16.36 56.56 20.27
C ILE A 9 17.55 55.62 20.40
N ALA A 10 18.40 55.80 21.41
CA ALA A 10 19.53 54.90 21.67
C ALA A 10 19.08 53.47 22.04
N HIS A 11 17.96 53.33 22.75
CA HIS A 11 17.46 52.02 23.13
C HIS A 11 16.91 51.24 21.92
N LEU A 12 16.18 51.91 21.03
CA LEU A 12 15.64 51.30 19.81
C LEU A 12 16.73 50.88 18.80
N GLN A 13 17.83 51.63 18.72
CA GLN A 13 18.96 51.22 17.88
C GLN A 13 19.69 49.98 18.42
N GLN A 14 19.73 49.82 19.74
CA GLN A 14 20.37 48.65 20.36
C GLN A 14 19.54 47.37 20.20
N GLU A 15 18.20 47.47 20.26
CA GLU A 15 17.32 46.31 20.04
C GLU A 15 17.34 45.84 18.57
N ASN A 16 17.41 46.75 17.60
CA ASN A 16 17.50 46.38 16.18
C ASN A 16 18.81 45.62 15.84
N SER A 17 19.96 46.04 16.39
CA SER A 17 21.22 45.32 16.15
C SER A 17 21.25 43.92 16.76
N GLN A 18 20.56 43.70 17.88
CA GLN A 18 20.46 42.36 18.48
C GLN A 18 19.54 41.42 17.68
N HIS A 19 18.52 41.96 17.02
CA HIS A 19 17.62 41.16 16.20
C HIS A 19 18.26 40.73 14.86
N GLU A 20 19.12 41.57 14.26
CA GLU A 20 19.87 41.22 13.05
C GLU A 20 20.93 40.13 13.29
N GLU A 21 21.65 40.15 14.42
CA GLU A 21 22.61 39.08 14.77
C GLU A 21 21.91 37.73 15.02
N ALA A 22 20.67 37.74 15.53
CA ALA A 22 19.91 36.51 15.75
C ALA A 22 19.40 35.87 14.45
N LEU A 23 19.12 36.68 13.42
CA LEU A 23 18.74 36.20 12.08
C LEU A 23 19.96 35.70 11.29
N SER A 24 21.10 36.36 11.42
CA SER A 24 22.36 35.93 10.79
C SER A 24 22.90 34.59 11.32
N ARG A 25 22.62 34.24 12.59
CA ARG A 25 22.99 32.92 13.14
C ARG A 25 22.05 31.78 12.71
N LYS A 26 20.83 32.07 12.25
CA LYS A 26 19.87 31.05 11.80
C LYS A 26 20.10 30.57 10.36
N SER A 27 20.78 31.37 9.54
CA SER A 27 21.14 31.01 8.15
C SER A 27 22.38 30.11 8.04
N SER A 28 23.06 29.81 9.16
CA SER A 28 24.18 28.86 9.22
C SER A 28 23.78 27.46 9.71
N LEU A 29 22.51 27.07 9.60
CA LEU A 29 22.17 25.66 9.55
C LEU A 29 22.44 25.18 8.14
N ASN A 30 23.70 24.82 7.90
CA ASN A 30 24.18 24.12 6.72
C ASN A 30 23.15 23.05 6.34
N ALA A 31 22.33 23.32 5.33
CA ALA A 31 21.56 22.32 4.64
C ALA A 31 22.59 21.33 4.11
N ARG A 32 22.83 20.25 4.85
CA ARG A 32 23.61 19.12 4.40
C ARG A 32 22.82 18.57 3.22
N LEU A 33 23.14 19.04 2.03
CA LEU A 33 22.62 18.55 0.79
C LEU A 33 23.10 17.09 0.72
N VAL A 34 22.26 16.16 1.15
CA VAL A 34 22.53 14.74 1.03
C VAL A 34 22.36 14.43 -0.45
N ASP A 35 23.49 14.32 -1.16
CA ASP A 35 23.53 13.81 -2.53
C ASP A 35 23.15 12.33 -2.50
N ILE A 36 21.85 12.05 -2.66
CA ILE A 36 21.35 10.68 -2.82
C ILE A 36 21.60 10.30 -4.27
N ARG A 37 22.73 9.64 -4.52
CA ARG A 37 23.01 9.03 -5.81
C ARG A 37 22.07 7.86 -6.03
N GLY A 38 20.96 8.10 -6.71
CA GLY A 38 20.08 7.05 -7.20
C GLY A 38 20.86 6.15 -8.15
N ARG A 39 21.15 4.92 -7.73
CA ARG A 39 21.63 3.86 -8.62
C ARG A 39 20.39 3.23 -9.23
N ALA A 40 20.35 3.10 -10.56
CA ALA A 40 19.32 2.31 -11.21
C ALA A 40 19.37 0.90 -10.60
N VAL A 41 18.27 0.51 -9.94
CA VAL A 41 18.07 -0.82 -9.41
C VAL A 41 17.62 -1.66 -10.60
N GLY A 42 18.28 -2.78 -10.86
CA GLY A 42 17.87 -3.66 -11.95
C GLY A 42 16.51 -4.29 -11.64
N ASP A 43 15.74 -4.61 -12.68
CA ASP A 43 14.40 -5.23 -12.59
C ASP A 43 14.40 -6.58 -11.85
N SER A 44 15.58 -7.12 -11.53
CA SER A 44 15.79 -8.33 -10.74
C SER A 44 15.69 -8.15 -9.21
N VAL A 45 15.34 -6.95 -8.73
CA VAL A 45 15.22 -6.67 -7.29
C VAL A 45 13.75 -6.75 -6.89
N LEU A 46 13.38 -7.89 -6.33
CA LEU A 46 12.01 -8.17 -5.88
C LEU A 46 11.84 -7.97 -4.36
N VAL A 47 12.94 -8.02 -3.60
CA VAL A 47 12.89 -7.81 -2.14
C VAL A 47 13.76 -6.64 -1.69
N ALA A 48 13.34 -5.97 -0.62
CA ALA A 48 13.96 -4.77 -0.07
C ALA A 48 15.29 -5.01 0.68
N LEU A 49 16.00 -6.12 0.40
CA LEU A 49 17.22 -6.55 1.09
C LEU A 49 18.47 -6.21 0.26
N LEU A 50 19.12 -5.08 0.54
CA LEU A 50 20.26 -4.60 -0.23
C LEU A 50 21.48 -5.52 -0.07
N ASP A 51 21.81 -5.88 1.16
CA ASP A 51 22.86 -6.84 1.50
C ASP A 51 22.18 -8.08 2.10
N ARG A 52 21.64 -8.94 1.21
CA ARG A 52 20.70 -10.00 1.60
C ARG A 52 21.17 -10.84 2.78
N SER A 53 22.43 -11.28 2.77
CA SER A 53 22.96 -12.14 3.84
C SER A 53 22.93 -11.41 5.18
N ARG A 54 23.38 -10.15 5.23
CA ARG A 54 23.43 -9.36 6.46
C ARG A 54 22.05 -8.88 6.90
N ASP A 55 21.24 -8.40 5.96
CA ASP A 55 19.89 -7.92 6.24
C ASP A 55 19.00 -9.06 6.75
N MET A 56 19.18 -10.29 6.25
CA MET A 56 18.50 -11.47 6.78
C MET A 56 18.95 -11.84 8.20
N GLU A 57 20.23 -11.70 8.56
CA GLU A 57 20.68 -11.90 9.94
C GLU A 57 19.97 -10.91 10.89
N ASP A 58 19.91 -9.65 10.49
CA ASP A 58 19.20 -8.60 11.23
C ASP A 58 17.70 -8.91 11.34
N LEU A 59 17.04 -9.33 10.26
CA LEU A 59 15.62 -9.70 10.26
C LEU A 59 15.33 -10.90 11.16
N VAL A 60 16.15 -11.94 11.12
CA VAL A 60 16.03 -13.11 12.00
C VAL A 60 16.18 -12.70 13.46
N SER A 61 17.13 -11.81 13.77
CA SER A 61 17.36 -11.33 15.14
C SER A 61 16.20 -10.50 15.70
N ARG A 62 15.43 -9.81 14.85
CA ARG A 62 14.27 -8.99 15.25
C ARG A 62 12.97 -9.78 15.31
N ASN A 63 12.89 -10.90 14.59
CA ASN A 63 11.69 -11.72 14.45
C ASN A 63 11.93 -13.15 14.97
N THR A 64 12.64 -13.29 16.09
CA THR A 64 13.09 -14.59 16.62
C THR A 64 11.96 -15.58 16.76
N ASP A 65 10.84 -15.17 17.35
CA ASP A 65 9.71 -16.04 17.65
C ASP A 65 9.12 -16.66 16.36
N PHE A 66 9.07 -15.88 15.29
CA PHE A 66 8.58 -16.36 13.99
C PHE A 66 9.54 -17.39 13.37
N PHE A 67 10.85 -17.10 13.36
CA PHE A 67 11.84 -18.02 12.79
C PHE A 67 12.03 -19.28 13.64
N GLU A 68 11.83 -19.23 14.96
CA GLU A 68 11.79 -20.41 15.82
C GLU A 68 10.62 -21.33 15.49
N VAL A 69 9.44 -20.76 15.21
CA VAL A 69 8.26 -21.53 14.77
C VAL A 69 8.50 -22.16 13.40
N ILE A 70 9.10 -21.44 12.45
CA ILE A 70 9.50 -22.01 11.15
C ILE A 70 10.52 -23.14 11.34
N GLU A 71 11.54 -22.94 12.18
CA GLU A 71 12.56 -23.95 12.47
C GLU A 71 11.92 -25.24 12.99
N HIS A 72 11.02 -25.11 13.97
CA HIS A 72 10.29 -26.24 14.53
C HIS A 72 9.47 -26.96 13.47
N HIS A 73 8.68 -26.19 12.69
CA HIS A 73 7.83 -26.74 11.62
C HIS A 73 8.62 -27.50 10.56
N ILE A 74 9.70 -26.93 10.02
CA ILE A 74 10.52 -27.58 8.99
C ILE A 74 11.20 -28.83 9.56
N ARG A 75 11.71 -28.76 10.80
CA ARG A 75 12.35 -29.92 11.44
C ARG A 75 11.40 -31.08 11.69
N GLU A 76 10.16 -30.79 12.09
CA GLU A 76 9.16 -31.81 12.34
C GLU A 76 8.57 -32.41 11.05
N SER A 77 8.30 -31.57 10.04
CA SER A 77 7.65 -31.99 8.80
C SER A 77 8.63 -32.59 7.78
N GLN A 78 9.83 -32.02 7.64
CA GLN A 78 10.81 -32.35 6.58
C GLN A 78 12.14 -32.87 7.13
N GLY A 79 12.38 -32.75 8.43
CA GLY A 79 13.60 -33.22 9.09
C GLY A 79 14.69 -32.16 9.23
N LYS A 80 15.76 -32.52 9.94
CA LYS A 80 16.85 -31.60 10.28
C LYS A 80 17.64 -31.11 9.05
N GLU A 81 17.88 -31.98 8.08
CA GLU A 81 18.63 -31.64 6.86
C GLU A 81 17.92 -30.56 6.04
N ALA A 82 16.59 -30.63 5.97
CA ALA A 82 15.78 -29.62 5.28
C ALA A 82 15.89 -28.23 5.93
N TRP A 83 16.01 -28.16 7.26
CA TRP A 83 16.23 -26.89 7.95
C TRP A 83 17.62 -26.31 7.70
N ASP A 84 18.65 -27.16 7.64
CA ASP A 84 20.00 -26.70 7.34
C ASP A 84 20.10 -26.21 5.88
N GLU A 85 19.40 -26.86 4.94
CA GLU A 85 19.22 -26.39 3.57
C GLU A 85 18.44 -25.06 3.50
N PHE A 86 17.32 -24.95 4.23
CA PHE A 86 16.53 -23.72 4.30
C PHE A 86 17.38 -22.53 4.76
N LYS A 87 18.16 -22.70 5.84
CA LYS A 87 19.09 -21.66 6.31
C LYS A 87 20.14 -21.33 5.26
N HIS A 88 20.68 -22.33 4.56
CA HIS A 88 21.66 -22.09 3.50
C HIS A 88 21.07 -21.22 2.38
N ILE A 89 19.84 -21.49 1.93
CA ILE A 89 19.13 -20.69 0.93
C ILE A 89 18.88 -19.28 1.48
N MET A 90 18.35 -19.17 2.71
CA MET A 90 17.96 -17.91 3.33
C MET A 90 19.11 -16.91 3.41
N PHE A 91 20.32 -17.37 3.75
CA PHE A 91 21.51 -16.51 3.85
C PHE A 91 22.35 -16.44 2.56
N SER A 92 21.88 -17.02 1.45
CA SER A 92 22.61 -17.00 0.18
C SER A 92 22.70 -15.57 -0.39
N PRO A 93 23.91 -15.07 -0.72
CA PRO A 93 24.07 -13.74 -1.30
C PRO A 93 23.30 -13.57 -2.61
N ARG A 94 22.91 -12.32 -2.89
CA ARG A 94 22.15 -11.94 -4.09
C ARG A 94 22.93 -12.20 -5.37
N GLU A 95 24.25 -12.16 -5.32
CA GLU A 95 25.15 -12.46 -6.43
C GLU A 95 25.16 -13.95 -6.80
N THR A 96 24.81 -14.83 -5.84
CA THR A 96 24.79 -16.28 -6.04
C THR A 96 23.42 -16.74 -6.55
N VAL A 97 22.34 -16.21 -5.99
CA VAL A 97 20.96 -16.57 -6.35
C VAL A 97 20.13 -15.29 -6.51
N PRO A 98 19.57 -14.98 -7.70
CA PRO A 98 18.67 -13.85 -7.88
C PRO A 98 17.40 -13.95 -7.02
N ASP A 99 16.70 -12.83 -6.81
CA ASP A 99 15.57 -12.77 -5.86
C ASP A 99 14.44 -13.76 -6.18
N GLY A 100 14.04 -13.89 -7.45
CA GLY A 100 12.97 -14.80 -7.87
C GLY A 100 13.26 -16.26 -7.49
N PRO A 101 14.31 -16.89 -8.03
CA PRO A 101 14.68 -18.27 -7.67
C PRO A 101 14.97 -18.46 -6.18
N TRP A 102 15.46 -17.42 -5.49
CA TRP A 102 15.68 -17.44 -4.05
C TRP A 102 14.36 -17.52 -3.28
N LEU A 103 13.37 -16.69 -3.62
CA LEU A 103 12.03 -16.73 -3.03
C LEU A 103 11.34 -18.06 -3.33
N ASP A 104 11.35 -18.52 -4.58
CA ASP A 104 10.75 -19.79 -4.99
C ASP A 104 11.28 -20.97 -4.16
N SER A 105 12.59 -20.98 -3.92
CA SER A 105 13.26 -22.02 -3.14
C SER A 105 12.83 -22.00 -1.66
N LEU A 106 12.61 -20.82 -1.08
CA LEU A 106 12.13 -20.68 0.30
C LEU A 106 10.64 -21.05 0.40
N VAL A 107 9.83 -20.58 -0.54
CA VAL A 107 8.39 -20.87 -0.62
C VAL A 107 8.15 -22.37 -0.75
N ALA A 108 8.94 -23.07 -1.58
CA ALA A 108 8.84 -24.52 -1.72
C ALA A 108 9.10 -25.27 -0.40
N LYS A 109 9.92 -24.72 0.51
CA LYS A 109 10.13 -25.30 1.86
C LYS A 109 9.02 -24.96 2.84
N LEU A 110 8.21 -23.94 2.54
CA LEU A 110 7.12 -23.45 3.38
C LEU A 110 5.72 -23.81 2.82
N ASP A 111 5.63 -24.56 1.71
CA ASP A 111 4.38 -24.82 0.98
C ASP A 111 3.26 -25.41 1.85
N SER A 112 3.64 -26.22 2.83
CA SER A 112 2.76 -26.88 3.77
C SER A 112 2.02 -25.92 4.71
N ASN A 113 2.44 -24.65 4.78
CA ASN A 113 1.78 -23.65 5.59
C ASN A 113 1.78 -22.25 4.90
N PRO A 114 0.67 -21.88 4.23
CA PRO A 114 0.58 -20.59 3.52
C PRO A 114 0.70 -19.37 4.45
N THR A 115 0.37 -19.52 5.73
CA THR A 115 0.50 -18.44 6.72
C THR A 115 1.96 -18.02 6.91
N PHE A 116 2.90 -18.97 6.85
CA PHE A 116 4.33 -18.66 6.94
C PHE A 116 4.83 -17.93 5.71
N ILE A 117 4.32 -18.26 4.53
CA ILE A 117 4.68 -17.58 3.28
C ILE A 117 4.22 -16.13 3.33
N ALA A 118 2.95 -15.88 3.66
CA ALA A 118 2.41 -14.53 3.76
C ALA A 118 3.20 -13.67 4.76
N LYS A 119 3.48 -14.21 5.96
CA LYS A 119 4.25 -13.48 6.97
C LYS A 119 5.70 -13.27 6.55
N PHE A 120 6.29 -14.23 5.84
CA PHE A 120 7.65 -14.11 5.32
C PHE A 120 7.75 -12.98 4.28
N TYR A 121 6.81 -12.91 3.33
CA TYR A 121 6.72 -11.81 2.35
C TYR A 121 6.61 -10.45 3.01
N GLU A 122 5.75 -10.32 4.03
CA GLU A 122 5.62 -9.09 4.82
C GLU A 122 6.97 -8.68 5.45
N ILE A 123 7.71 -9.63 6.03
CA ILE A 123 8.98 -9.36 6.73
C ILE A 123 10.09 -8.94 5.76
N VAL A 124 10.18 -9.58 4.58
CA VAL A 124 11.22 -9.27 3.59
C VAL A 124 10.86 -8.10 2.67
N GLY A 125 9.63 -7.57 2.80
CA GLY A 125 9.11 -6.50 1.96
C GLY A 125 8.93 -6.94 0.51
N TYR A 126 8.44 -8.15 0.28
CA TYR A 126 8.01 -8.61 -1.03
C TYR A 126 6.57 -8.15 -1.26
N ASP A 127 6.37 -7.32 -2.28
CA ASP A 127 5.04 -6.85 -2.66
C ASP A 127 4.47 -7.78 -3.74
N VAL A 128 3.46 -8.57 -3.38
CA VAL A 128 2.82 -9.52 -4.30
C VAL A 128 2.03 -8.77 -5.38
N TYR A 129 1.51 -7.57 -5.07
CA TYR A 129 0.63 -6.81 -5.94
C TYR A 129 1.37 -6.12 -7.09
N ASP A 130 2.67 -5.88 -6.97
CA ASP A 130 3.50 -5.33 -8.06
C ASP A 130 3.96 -6.42 -9.06
N SER A 131 3.74 -7.71 -8.73
CA SER A 131 4.10 -8.84 -9.61
C SER A 131 3.01 -9.19 -10.63
N ASP A 132 1.88 -8.47 -10.64
CA ASP A 132 0.87 -8.51 -11.70
C ASP A 132 1.38 -7.81 -12.98
N SER A 133 2.62 -8.09 -13.36
CA SER A 133 2.98 -8.03 -14.78
C SER A 133 2.08 -9.05 -15.45
N GLU A 134 0.94 -8.56 -15.97
CA GLU A 134 0.06 -9.32 -16.85
C GLU A 134 0.98 -10.14 -17.75
N PRO A 135 0.82 -11.48 -17.80
CA PRO A 135 1.69 -12.30 -18.62
C PRO A 135 1.67 -11.65 -19.99
N GLU A 136 2.80 -11.02 -20.38
CA GLU A 136 2.91 -10.43 -21.69
C GLU A 136 2.65 -11.60 -22.60
N ASP A 137 1.44 -11.61 -23.17
CA ASP A 137 1.04 -12.58 -24.16
C ASP A 137 2.17 -12.56 -25.16
N GLU A 138 3.04 -13.58 -25.08
CA GLU A 138 3.99 -13.88 -26.11
C GLU A 138 3.11 -14.24 -27.29
N ALA A 139 2.67 -13.18 -27.98
CA ALA A 139 1.89 -13.22 -29.17
C ALA A 139 2.76 -13.98 -30.14
N GLU A 140 2.55 -15.28 -30.19
CA GLU A 140 3.10 -16.16 -31.17
C GLU A 140 2.71 -15.57 -32.51
N ASN A 141 3.66 -14.85 -33.08
CA ASN A 141 3.71 -14.44 -34.46
C ASN A 141 3.86 -15.69 -35.32
N ARG A 142 2.82 -16.52 -35.32
CA ARG A 142 2.54 -17.51 -36.35
C ARG A 142 1.49 -16.90 -37.26
N GLY A 143 2.00 -16.18 -38.26
CA GLY A 143 1.24 -15.84 -39.46
C GLY A 143 0.55 -17.09 -40.02
N GLY A 144 -0.73 -17.22 -39.71
CA GLY A 144 -1.56 -18.39 -40.00
C GLY A 144 -2.98 -17.94 -40.29
N ASN A 145 -3.11 -17.29 -41.44
CA ASN A 145 -4.34 -16.85 -42.09
C ASN A 145 -5.48 -17.90 -42.02
N LEU A 146 -6.38 -17.82 -41.02
CA LEU A 146 -7.65 -18.56 -41.02
C LEU A 146 -8.78 -17.77 -40.36
N HIS A 147 -9.65 -17.26 -41.25
CA HIS A 147 -11.11 -17.31 -41.17
C HIS A 147 -11.81 -16.87 -39.88
N LEU A 148 -12.42 -15.68 -39.97
CA LEU A 148 -13.47 -15.17 -39.08
C LEU A 148 -14.60 -16.20 -38.86
N ASN A 149 -14.52 -16.94 -37.76
CA ASN A 149 -15.69 -17.43 -37.06
C ASN A 149 -15.66 -16.78 -35.67
N ARG A 150 -16.51 -15.76 -35.53
CA ARG A 150 -16.84 -15.09 -34.26
C ARG A 150 -17.55 -16.12 -33.38
N GLN A 151 -16.76 -16.94 -32.73
CA GLN A 151 -17.19 -17.82 -31.66
C GLN A 151 -17.05 -17.00 -30.38
N GLU A 152 -18.18 -16.79 -29.72
CA GLU A 152 -18.24 -16.31 -28.35
C GLU A 152 -17.30 -17.21 -27.54
N VAL A 153 -16.13 -16.66 -27.20
CA VAL A 153 -15.17 -17.34 -26.35
C VAL A 153 -15.77 -17.20 -24.96
N ASP A 154 -16.32 -18.30 -24.44
CA ASP A 154 -16.60 -18.44 -23.03
C ASP A 154 -15.31 -18.07 -22.28
N SER A 155 -15.34 -16.95 -21.57
CA SER A 155 -14.32 -16.57 -20.59
C SER A 155 -14.40 -17.55 -19.41
N GLU A 156 -13.98 -18.79 -19.64
CA GLU A 156 -13.83 -19.84 -18.63
C GLU A 156 -12.54 -19.58 -17.84
N ALA A 157 -12.52 -18.63 -16.89
CA ALA A 157 -11.54 -18.59 -15.78
C ALA A 157 -11.71 -17.45 -14.77
N ASP A 158 -12.65 -16.51 -14.94
CA ASP A 158 -12.86 -15.43 -13.94
C ASP A 158 -13.90 -15.83 -12.86
N ASP A 159 -14.03 -17.14 -12.61
CA ASP A 159 -15.13 -17.77 -11.85
C ASP A 159 -15.00 -17.68 -10.32
N ASP A 160 -13.90 -17.11 -9.80
CA ASP A 160 -13.72 -16.92 -8.35
C ASP A 160 -14.02 -15.49 -7.90
N LEU A 161 -14.53 -14.62 -8.79
CA LEU A 161 -15.04 -13.32 -8.39
C LEU A 161 -16.37 -13.49 -7.65
N ILE A 162 -16.26 -13.74 -6.35
CA ILE A 162 -17.38 -13.87 -5.42
C ILE A 162 -18.40 -12.77 -5.67
N ASP A 163 -19.60 -13.21 -6.00
CA ASP A 163 -20.73 -12.38 -6.32
C ASP A 163 -21.36 -11.80 -5.03
N LEU A 164 -21.15 -10.51 -4.76
CA LEU A 164 -21.74 -9.83 -3.61
C LEU A 164 -23.28 -9.88 -3.62
N ARG A 165 -23.91 -10.10 -4.79
CA ARG A 165 -25.37 -10.27 -4.90
C ARG A 165 -25.87 -11.45 -4.07
N GLN A 166 -25.02 -12.43 -3.72
CA GLN A 166 -25.40 -13.53 -2.83
C GLN A 166 -25.80 -13.07 -1.43
N LEU A 167 -25.20 -11.98 -0.93
CA LEU A 167 -25.53 -11.41 0.39
C LEU A 167 -27.01 -11.00 0.48
N ARG A 168 -27.61 -10.61 -0.64
CA ARG A 168 -29.00 -10.13 -0.75
C ARG A 168 -30.03 -11.25 -0.58
N ASN A 169 -29.61 -12.50 -0.64
CA ASN A 169 -30.44 -13.65 -0.27
C ASN A 169 -30.62 -13.78 1.25
N TYR A 170 -29.83 -13.06 2.06
CA TYR A 170 -29.82 -13.15 3.52
C TYR A 170 -29.94 -11.74 4.16
N PRO A 171 -31.14 -11.12 4.14
CA PRO A 171 -31.31 -9.75 4.63
C PRO A 171 -30.94 -9.58 6.10
N ASP A 172 -31.18 -10.59 6.95
CA ASP A 172 -30.81 -10.53 8.36
C ASP A 172 -29.28 -10.45 8.54
N LEU A 173 -28.53 -11.16 7.69
CA LEU A 173 -27.06 -11.13 7.71
C LEU A 173 -26.56 -9.78 7.18
N GLN A 174 -27.11 -9.34 6.06
CA GLN A 174 -26.80 -8.04 5.45
C GLN A 174 -26.94 -6.90 6.47
N GLN A 175 -27.98 -6.94 7.32
CA GLN A 175 -28.19 -5.94 8.38
C GLN A 175 -27.19 -6.07 9.54
N GLN A 176 -26.76 -7.29 9.87
CA GLN A 176 -25.87 -7.59 10.99
C GLN A 176 -24.38 -7.46 10.65
N LEU A 177 -24.01 -7.38 9.37
CA LEU A 177 -22.61 -7.30 8.93
C LEU A 177 -21.78 -6.27 9.72
N PRO A 178 -22.24 -5.01 9.91
CA PRO A 178 -21.48 -4.02 10.69
C PRO A 178 -21.21 -4.43 12.14
N ASP A 179 -22.14 -5.15 12.76
CA ASP A 179 -22.00 -5.60 14.14
C ASP A 179 -21.18 -6.89 14.24
N ALA A 180 -21.24 -7.75 13.23
CA ALA A 180 -20.51 -9.00 13.16
C ALA A 180 -19.01 -8.80 12.83
N PHE A 181 -18.68 -7.79 12.02
CA PHE A 181 -17.32 -7.52 11.55
C PHE A 181 -16.86 -6.08 11.88
N PRO A 182 -16.87 -5.66 13.16
CA PRO A 182 -16.66 -4.26 13.53
C PRO A 182 -15.26 -3.73 13.21
N ALA A 183 -14.27 -4.61 13.04
CA ALA A 183 -12.91 -4.23 12.64
C ALA A 183 -12.87 -3.73 11.20
N PHE A 184 -13.44 -4.51 10.26
CA PHE A 184 -13.56 -4.15 8.85
C PHE A 184 -14.28 -2.81 8.70
N PHE A 185 -15.46 -2.65 9.29
CA PHE A 185 -16.23 -1.40 9.14
C PHE A 185 -15.58 -0.18 9.78
N ARG A 186 -14.75 -0.37 10.82
CA ARG A 186 -13.90 0.72 11.35
C ARG A 186 -12.83 1.12 10.34
N ASN A 187 -12.24 0.16 9.64
CA ASN A 187 -11.28 0.40 8.58
C ASN A 187 -11.94 1.14 7.40
N VAL A 188 -13.10 0.67 6.94
CA VAL A 188 -13.89 1.35 5.90
C VAL A 188 -14.23 2.79 6.31
N LYS A 189 -14.73 3.01 7.53
CA LYS A 189 -15.01 4.37 8.03
C LYS A 189 -13.75 5.23 8.02
N HIS A 190 -12.61 4.67 8.43
CA HIS A 190 -11.34 5.39 8.45
C HIS A 190 -10.89 5.78 7.04
N CYS A 191 -10.91 4.86 6.08
CA CYS A 191 -10.52 5.11 4.69
C CYS A 191 -11.45 6.14 4.02
N LEU A 192 -12.77 5.97 4.13
CA LEU A 192 -13.73 6.91 3.55
C LEU A 192 -13.66 8.29 4.20
N SER A 193 -13.42 8.37 5.52
CA SER A 193 -13.27 9.66 6.22
C SER A 193 -12.02 10.45 5.82
N GLN A 194 -11.00 9.78 5.27
CA GLN A 194 -9.81 10.46 4.78
C GLN A 194 -10.02 11.08 3.39
N GLY A 195 -11.16 10.79 2.77
CA GLY A 195 -11.43 11.11 1.38
C GLY A 195 -10.58 10.25 0.45
N CYS A 196 -11.17 9.81 -0.65
CA CYS A 196 -10.40 9.34 -1.77
C CYS A 196 -9.64 10.55 -2.34
N SER A 197 -8.47 10.88 -1.80
CA SER A 197 -7.51 11.69 -2.56
C SER A 197 -7.02 10.79 -3.68
N SER A 198 -7.83 10.65 -4.73
CA SER A 198 -7.46 9.98 -5.97
C SER A 198 -6.19 10.59 -6.58
N ASP A 199 -5.85 11.82 -6.17
CA ASP A 199 -4.59 12.49 -6.50
C ASP A 199 -3.37 12.01 -5.66
N ALA A 200 -3.57 11.27 -4.56
CA ALA A 200 -2.51 10.80 -3.67
C ALA A 200 -1.98 9.39 -4.01
N ILE A 201 -2.66 8.63 -4.89
CA ILE A 201 -2.10 7.44 -5.55
C ILE A 201 -1.43 7.81 -6.89
N SER A 202 -1.21 9.11 -7.16
CA SER A 202 0.10 9.44 -7.70
C SER A 202 1.09 9.16 -6.58
N ILE A 203 1.62 7.92 -6.56
CA ILE A 203 2.99 7.65 -6.13
C ILE A 203 3.76 8.92 -6.49
N PRO A 204 4.44 9.61 -5.57
CA PRO A 204 5.25 10.75 -5.93
C PRO A 204 6.31 10.20 -6.87
N SER A 205 5.98 10.20 -8.17
CA SER A 205 6.87 10.10 -9.26
C SER A 205 7.68 11.36 -9.07
N ARG A 206 8.73 11.21 -8.26
CA ARG A 206 9.85 12.12 -8.16
C ARG A 206 10.45 12.10 -9.55
N ARG A 207 9.76 12.71 -10.50
CA ARG A 207 10.34 13.29 -11.69
C ARG A 207 11.28 14.34 -11.14
N ASN A 208 12.49 13.90 -10.85
CA ASN A 208 13.68 14.71 -10.96
C ASN A 208 13.72 15.22 -12.41
N SER A 209 12.96 16.30 -12.66
CA SER A 209 13.17 17.20 -13.77
C SER A 209 14.47 17.96 -13.50
N VAL A 210 15.58 17.26 -13.67
CA VAL A 210 16.91 17.86 -13.84
C VAL A 210 17.06 18.09 -15.35
N TYR A 211 17.56 19.27 -15.73
CA TYR A 211 17.57 19.91 -17.07
C TYR A 211 16.27 20.71 -17.34
N ALA A 212 16.25 22.03 -17.52
CA ALA A 212 17.27 22.99 -17.91
C ALA A 212 16.89 24.38 -17.34
N ASP A 213 17.82 25.07 -16.69
CA ASP A 213 18.64 26.15 -17.26
C ASP A 213 17.91 27.50 -17.38
N SER A 214 18.06 28.27 -16.30
CA SER A 214 18.40 29.71 -16.25
C SER A 214 17.81 30.65 -17.31
N LEU A 215 17.01 31.61 -16.86
CA LEU A 215 17.31 33.05 -17.00
C LEU A 215 16.45 33.86 -16.02
N ALA A 216 17.11 34.83 -15.41
CA ALA A 216 16.70 35.63 -14.26
C ALA A 216 15.40 36.44 -14.46
N ASP A 217 14.60 36.57 -13.41
CA ASP A 217 14.03 37.86 -13.02
C ASP A 217 13.64 37.83 -11.54
N ASP A 218 14.07 38.88 -10.81
CA ASP A 218 13.80 39.12 -9.40
C ASP A 218 12.31 39.38 -9.17
N VAL A 219 11.61 38.48 -8.46
CA VAL A 219 10.32 38.79 -7.86
C VAL A 219 10.29 38.25 -6.43
N ASP A 220 10.45 39.17 -5.48
CA ASP A 220 10.07 39.00 -4.08
C ASP A 220 8.58 38.62 -4.00
N VAL A 221 8.28 37.34 -3.73
CA VAL A 221 6.97 36.93 -3.23
C VAL A 221 7.17 36.14 -1.94
N ASP A 222 7.07 36.92 -0.87
CA ASP A 222 6.80 36.53 0.50
C ASP A 222 5.46 35.77 0.60
N VAL A 223 5.25 35.13 1.76
CA VAL A 223 4.08 34.35 2.18
C VAL A 223 4.24 32.84 1.99
N ALA A 224 4.84 32.23 3.01
CA ALA A 224 4.67 30.82 3.35
C ALA A 224 3.18 30.52 3.58
N GLU A 225 2.51 30.07 2.52
CA GLU A 225 1.15 29.57 2.57
C GLU A 225 1.16 28.23 3.31
N VAL A 226 0.88 28.29 4.61
CA VAL A 226 0.58 27.13 5.45
C VAL A 226 -0.62 26.45 4.79
N ARG A 227 -0.37 25.38 4.04
CA ARG A 227 -1.41 24.47 3.55
C ARG A 227 -2.05 23.82 4.77
N HIS A 228 -3.06 24.49 5.30
CA HIS A 228 -3.98 23.90 6.25
C HIS A 228 -4.61 22.73 5.49
N GLN A 229 -4.32 21.50 5.90
CA GLN A 229 -5.13 20.35 5.54
C GLN A 229 -6.54 20.66 6.04
N ASN A 230 -7.34 21.24 5.15
CA ASN A 230 -8.76 21.41 5.36
C ASN A 230 -9.32 19.99 5.46
N ILE A 231 -9.48 19.53 6.69
CA ILE A 231 -10.24 18.32 7.00
C ILE A 231 -11.60 18.54 6.34
N ASN A 232 -11.86 17.80 5.27
CA ASN A 232 -13.06 17.95 4.49
C ASN A 232 -14.22 17.44 5.36
N VAL A 233 -15.01 18.35 5.92
CA VAL A 233 -16.10 18.03 6.86
C VAL A 233 -17.20 17.18 6.17
N ASP A 234 -17.18 17.11 4.85
CA ASP A 234 -18.11 16.31 4.05
C ASP A 234 -17.75 14.81 3.99
N ALA A 235 -16.60 14.37 4.54
CA ALA A 235 -16.16 12.97 4.48
C ALA A 235 -16.98 12.02 5.40
N GLU A 236 -17.78 12.56 6.33
CA GLU A 236 -18.77 11.77 7.11
C GLU A 236 -20.08 11.56 6.33
N GLY A 237 -20.15 11.94 5.06
CA GLY A 237 -21.24 11.56 4.16
C GLY A 237 -21.01 10.19 3.49
N ASP A 238 -19.77 9.87 3.18
CA ASP A 238 -19.42 8.76 2.29
C ASP A 238 -19.59 7.40 2.97
N TYR A 239 -19.14 7.28 4.24
CA TYR A 239 -19.31 6.04 5.01
C TYR A 239 -20.80 5.74 5.28
N GLU A 240 -21.57 6.76 5.65
CA GLU A 240 -22.99 6.67 5.93
C GLU A 240 -23.77 6.29 4.65
N THR A 241 -23.34 6.82 3.49
CA THR A 241 -23.88 6.43 2.18
C THR A 241 -23.56 4.97 1.86
N PHE A 242 -22.31 4.54 2.01
CA PHE A 242 -21.91 3.15 1.83
C PHE A 242 -22.72 2.18 2.70
N ILE A 243 -22.86 2.48 4.01
CA ILE A 243 -23.67 1.65 4.92
C ILE A 243 -25.14 1.63 4.49
N SER A 244 -25.68 2.75 4.04
CA SER A 244 -27.06 2.83 3.54
C SER A 244 -27.26 1.94 2.31
N VAL A 245 -26.37 2.01 1.32
CA VAL A 245 -26.40 1.13 0.14
C VAL A 245 -26.26 -0.33 0.55
N LEU A 246 -25.27 -0.65 1.39
CA LEU A 246 -25.02 -2.00 1.88
C LEU A 246 -26.24 -2.60 2.61
N LYS A 247 -27.04 -1.78 3.31
CA LYS A 247 -28.25 -2.22 4.02
C LYS A 247 -29.53 -2.14 3.20
N THR A 248 -29.47 -1.60 1.98
CA THR A 248 -30.65 -1.44 1.11
C THR A 248 -31.25 -2.80 0.78
N SER A 249 -32.57 -2.93 0.90
CA SER A 249 -33.29 -4.18 0.66
C SER A 249 -33.65 -4.39 -0.82
N ARG A 250 -33.95 -5.62 -1.23
CA ARG A 250 -34.45 -5.93 -2.60
C ARG A 250 -35.76 -5.22 -2.95
N ARG A 251 -36.51 -4.75 -1.95
CA ARG A 251 -37.75 -3.98 -2.18
C ARG A 251 -37.47 -2.53 -2.56
N GLU A 252 -36.42 -1.93 -2.00
CA GLU A 252 -36.03 -0.54 -2.27
C GLU A 252 -35.21 -0.44 -3.56
N GLN A 253 -34.32 -1.41 -3.78
CA GLN A 253 -33.51 -1.51 -4.99
C GLN A 253 -33.66 -2.89 -5.61
N PRO A 254 -34.57 -3.13 -6.57
CA PRO A 254 -34.80 -4.48 -7.13
C PRO A 254 -33.70 -4.98 -8.07
N ASN A 255 -32.88 -4.08 -8.59
CA ASN A 255 -31.78 -4.42 -9.49
C ASN A 255 -30.52 -4.72 -8.66
N ASP A 256 -30.16 -6.00 -8.58
CA ASP A 256 -28.99 -6.47 -7.82
C ASP A 256 -27.67 -6.03 -8.47
N ASP A 257 -27.60 -5.89 -9.80
CA ASP A 257 -26.40 -5.40 -10.50
C ASP A 257 -26.12 -3.95 -10.14
N LYS A 258 -27.16 -3.10 -10.15
CA LYS A 258 -27.05 -1.69 -9.74
C LYS A 258 -26.64 -1.55 -8.27
N TRP A 259 -27.14 -2.45 -7.41
CA TRP A 259 -26.73 -2.48 -6.00
C TRP A 259 -25.27 -2.83 -5.82
N GLN A 260 -24.76 -3.81 -6.55
CA GLN A 260 -23.35 -4.15 -6.51
C GLN A 260 -22.47 -3.04 -7.08
N GLU A 261 -22.89 -2.41 -8.19
CA GLU A 261 -22.20 -1.26 -8.79
C GLU A 261 -22.08 -0.11 -7.79
N GLU A 262 -23.16 0.27 -7.09
CA GLU A 262 -23.11 1.32 -6.06
C GLU A 262 -22.17 0.99 -4.88
N ILE A 263 -22.04 -0.29 -4.53
CA ILE A 263 -21.07 -0.75 -3.52
C ILE A 263 -19.64 -0.62 -4.06
N PHE A 264 -19.40 -0.98 -5.32
CA PHE A 264 -18.10 -0.85 -5.96
C PHE A 264 -17.71 0.63 -6.10
N ASP A 265 -18.63 1.49 -6.56
CA ASP A 265 -18.41 2.94 -6.67
C ASP A 265 -18.05 3.55 -5.31
N SER A 266 -18.71 3.10 -4.24
CA SER A 266 -18.40 3.56 -2.87
C SER A 266 -17.00 3.17 -2.40
N LEU A 267 -16.41 2.11 -2.98
CA LEU A 267 -15.11 1.55 -2.62
C LEU A 267 -14.07 1.63 -3.75
N GLU A 268 -14.33 2.38 -4.82
CA GLU A 268 -13.51 2.37 -6.06
C GLU A 268 -12.03 2.72 -5.79
N GLY A 269 -11.77 3.58 -4.81
CA GLY A 269 -10.41 3.95 -4.39
C GLY A 269 -9.72 3.00 -3.42
N TRP A 270 -10.38 1.90 -3.04
CA TRP A 270 -9.95 1.02 -1.95
C TRP A 270 -10.15 -0.46 -2.31
N PRO A 271 -9.41 -0.99 -3.32
CA PRO A 271 -9.60 -2.35 -3.81
C PRO A 271 -9.40 -3.41 -2.72
N ASN A 272 -8.48 -3.18 -1.78
CA ASN A 272 -8.25 -4.05 -0.64
C ASN A 272 -9.47 -4.19 0.29
N LEU A 273 -10.25 -3.11 0.49
CA LEU A 273 -11.49 -3.17 1.26
C LEU A 273 -12.56 -3.96 0.52
N LEU A 274 -12.57 -3.90 -0.81
CA LEU A 274 -13.49 -4.66 -1.63
C LEU A 274 -13.18 -6.16 -1.57
N GLU A 275 -11.90 -6.54 -1.61
CA GLU A 275 -11.44 -7.91 -1.42
C GLU A 275 -11.82 -8.45 -0.03
N GLU A 276 -11.52 -7.69 1.04
CA GLU A 276 -11.86 -8.08 2.42
C GLU A 276 -13.39 -8.25 2.59
N LEU A 277 -14.20 -7.39 1.96
CA LEU A 277 -15.66 -7.54 1.96
C LEU A 277 -16.11 -8.84 1.26
N LYS A 278 -15.51 -9.16 0.11
CA LYS A 278 -15.80 -10.42 -0.61
C LYS A 278 -15.42 -11.63 0.23
N GLU A 279 -14.26 -11.61 0.88
CA GLU A 279 -13.81 -12.68 1.78
C GLU A 279 -14.80 -12.89 2.94
N ILE A 280 -15.25 -11.80 3.57
CA ILE A 280 -16.25 -11.85 4.64
C ILE A 280 -17.55 -12.50 4.15
N VAL A 281 -18.06 -12.08 2.98
CA VAL A 281 -19.32 -12.63 2.41
C VAL A 281 -19.18 -14.12 2.14
N THR A 282 -18.07 -14.55 1.55
CA THR A 282 -17.78 -15.97 1.28
C THR A 282 -17.62 -16.78 2.55
N GLY A 283 -16.89 -16.26 3.53
CA GLY A 283 -16.70 -16.93 4.82
C GLY A 283 -18.04 -17.18 5.52
N VAL A 284 -18.96 -16.21 5.49
CA VAL A 284 -20.28 -16.38 6.08
C VAL A 284 -21.15 -17.36 5.28
N TYR A 285 -21.10 -17.30 3.96
CA TYR A 285 -21.84 -18.22 3.10
C TYR A 285 -21.43 -19.67 3.37
N ASN A 286 -20.12 -19.94 3.35
CA ASN A 286 -19.55 -21.25 3.62
C ASN A 286 -19.86 -21.76 5.03
N ALA A 287 -19.85 -20.88 6.04
CA ALA A 287 -20.19 -21.25 7.42
C ALA A 287 -21.66 -21.70 7.58
N ARG A 288 -22.57 -21.22 6.72
CA ARG A 288 -23.99 -21.58 6.76
C ARG A 288 -24.32 -22.83 5.96
N GLU A 289 -23.62 -23.10 4.86
CA GLU A 289 -23.87 -24.31 4.07
C GLU A 289 -23.51 -25.60 4.82
N ILE A 290 -22.69 -25.49 5.87
CA ILE A 290 -22.27 -26.60 6.74
C ILE A 290 -23.33 -26.94 7.84
N GLN A 291 -24.35 -26.10 8.06
CA GLN A 291 -25.39 -26.29 9.10
C GLN A 291 -26.68 -26.93 8.56
#